data_AF-A0AAD2X8Z4-F1
#
_entry.id   AF-A0AAD2X8Z4-F1
#
_cell.length_a   1.000
_cell.length_b   1.000
_cell.length_c   1.000
_cell.angle_alpha   90.00
_cell.angle_beta   90.00
_cell.angle_gamma   90.00
#
_symmetry.space_group_name_H-M   'P 1'
#
loop_
_entity.id
_entity.type
_entity.pdbx_description
1 polymer ?
#
loop_
_entity_poly.entity_id
_entity_poly.type
_entity_poly.pdbx_seq_one_letter_code
_entity_poly.pdbx_strand_id
1 'polypeptide(L)'
;MNKRLLSITLTLCAMVFTLASCDKQDKDFESLTANKLINTKWSYERLVPSSHSKYVKHWGSLAFASAREVFVTSGSEERYEKGNSVETNRRQHRQEVTQTATYTYQKPVLRITMPAKGHQPAYVVVLKVDEEKGLMTQVSVGSDDVTDDPVVYKRQ
;
A
#
# COMPACT_ATOMS: atom_id res chain seq x y z
N MET A 1 -4.31 -45.12 56.96
CA MET A 1 -5.16 -46.29 56.62
C MET A 1 -6.61 -45.83 56.65
N ASN A 2 -7.22 -45.56 55.50
CA ASN A 2 -8.65 -45.65 55.23
C ASN A 2 -8.83 -45.62 53.72
N LYS A 3 -9.27 -46.74 53.18
CA LYS A 3 -9.53 -47.00 51.77
C LYS A 3 -10.95 -46.55 51.44
N ARG A 4 -11.17 -45.97 50.26
CA ARG A 4 -12.20 -46.42 49.29
C ARG A 4 -12.10 -45.61 48.00
N LEU A 5 -11.70 -46.32 46.93
CA LEU A 5 -12.08 -46.02 45.56
C LEU A 5 -13.61 -46.07 45.44
N LEU A 6 -14.19 -45.16 44.66
CA LEU A 6 -15.23 -45.55 43.70
C LEU A 6 -15.21 -44.58 42.51
N SER A 7 -15.12 -45.20 41.35
CA SER A 7 -15.03 -44.64 40.01
C SER A 7 -16.45 -44.50 39.40
N ILE A 8 -16.52 -43.82 38.24
CA ILE A 8 -17.65 -43.78 37.27
C ILE A 8 -18.71 -42.73 37.70
N THR A 9 -19.12 -41.74 36.89
CA THR A 9 -19.54 -41.84 35.48
C THR A 9 -19.48 -40.47 34.76
N LEU A 10 -19.04 -40.53 33.51
CA LEU A 10 -19.20 -39.52 32.47
C LEU A 10 -20.71 -39.26 32.25
N THR A 11 -21.17 -38.01 32.40
CA THR A 11 -22.55 -37.64 32.03
C THR A 11 -22.52 -36.62 30.91
N LEU A 12 -22.79 -37.13 29.71
CA LEU A 12 -23.09 -36.42 28.47
C LEU A 12 -24.48 -35.80 28.61
N CYS A 13 -24.60 -34.47 28.62
CA CYS A 13 -25.90 -33.80 28.52
C CYS A 13 -25.98 -32.98 27.23
N ALA A 14 -26.61 -33.64 26.25
CA ALA A 14 -27.52 -33.15 25.22
C ALA A 14 -27.23 -31.79 24.55
N MET A 15 -26.94 -31.87 23.24
CA MET A 15 -27.18 -30.80 22.27
C MET A 15 -28.66 -30.39 22.34
N VAL A 16 -28.91 -29.11 22.63
CA VAL A 16 -30.22 -28.51 22.41
C VAL A 16 -30.14 -27.73 21.10
N PHE A 17 -30.61 -28.36 20.02
CA PHE A 17 -31.02 -27.67 18.80
C PHE A 17 -32.30 -26.89 19.11
N THR A 18 -32.18 -25.60 19.41
CA THR A 18 -33.31 -24.67 19.24
C THR A 18 -33.17 -24.00 17.87
N LEU A 19 -33.81 -24.60 16.87
CA LEU A 19 -34.23 -23.89 15.68
C LEU A 19 -35.57 -23.20 16.00
N ALA A 20 -35.50 -21.92 16.34
CA ALA A 20 -36.59 -20.97 16.13
C ALA A 20 -35.98 -19.74 15.44
N SER A 21 -36.59 -19.38 14.32
CA SER A 21 -36.02 -18.64 13.20
C SER A 21 -36.05 -17.12 13.38
N CYS A 22 -35.07 -16.47 12.75
CA CYS A 22 -35.04 -15.10 12.23
C CYS A 22 -35.42 -13.97 13.20
N ASP A 23 -34.41 -13.32 13.75
CA ASP A 23 -34.21 -11.95 13.28
C ASP A 23 -32.82 -11.80 12.66
N LYS A 24 -32.78 -11.10 11.54
CA LYS A 24 -31.68 -11.06 10.58
C LYS A 24 -30.62 -10.04 11.01
N GLN A 25 -29.40 -10.26 10.50
CA GLN A 25 -28.19 -9.42 10.51
C GLN A 25 -27.33 -9.65 11.78
N ASP A 26 -26.36 -10.56 11.82
CA ASP A 26 -25.29 -10.86 10.84
C ASP A 26 -25.00 -9.69 9.90
N LYS A 27 -24.53 -8.58 10.47
CA LYS A 27 -23.88 -7.50 9.71
C LYS A 27 -22.59 -6.93 10.31
N ASP A 28 -22.03 -7.56 11.34
CA ASP A 28 -20.65 -7.24 11.78
C ASP A 28 -19.62 -8.29 11.34
N PHE A 29 -20.07 -9.30 10.58
CA PHE A 29 -19.25 -9.95 9.56
C PHE A 29 -19.60 -9.30 8.21
N GLU A 30 -19.42 -7.99 8.11
CA GLU A 30 -19.08 -7.46 6.79
C GLU A 30 -17.89 -8.29 6.33
N SER A 31 -18.13 -9.08 5.30
CA SER A 31 -17.12 -9.60 4.40
C SER A 31 -16.08 -8.50 4.20
N LEU A 32 -15.03 -8.53 5.03
CA LEU A 32 -13.71 -7.99 4.75
C LEU A 32 -13.39 -8.59 3.40
N THR A 33 -13.81 -7.88 2.35
CA THR A 33 -13.47 -8.20 0.98
C THR A 33 -11.96 -8.17 1.03
N ALA A 34 -11.34 -9.35 1.06
CA ALA A 34 -9.95 -9.50 1.48
C ALA A 34 -9.13 -8.44 0.77
N ASN A 35 -8.58 -7.49 1.52
CA ASN A 35 -7.96 -6.31 0.94
C ASN A 35 -6.87 -6.78 -0.01
N LYS A 36 -7.15 -6.71 -1.32
CA LYS A 36 -6.32 -7.30 -2.38
C LYS A 36 -4.98 -6.61 -2.54
N LEU A 37 -4.76 -5.50 -1.82
CA LEU A 37 -3.49 -4.80 -1.80
C LEU A 37 -2.51 -5.42 -0.82
N ILE A 38 -2.95 -6.14 0.21
CA ILE A 38 -2.04 -6.74 1.20
C ILE A 38 -1.03 -7.67 0.50
N ASN A 39 0.25 -7.55 0.88
CA ASN A 39 1.37 -8.28 0.30
C ASN A 39 1.58 -8.04 -1.20
N THR A 40 1.14 -6.89 -1.72
CA THR A 40 1.42 -6.49 -3.10
C THR A 40 2.47 -5.39 -3.16
N LYS A 41 3.21 -5.37 -4.27
CA LYS A 41 4.16 -4.31 -4.60
C LYS A 41 3.77 -3.66 -5.91
N TRP A 42 3.90 -2.35 -5.95
CA TRP A 42 3.58 -1.51 -7.09
C TRP A 42 4.75 -0.57 -7.33
N SER A 43 5.09 -0.29 -8.58
CA SER A 43 6.17 0.63 -8.89
C SER A 43 5.90 1.48 -10.12
N TYR A 44 6.54 2.63 -10.18
CA TYR A 44 6.57 3.45 -11.38
C TYR A 44 8.00 3.89 -11.66
N GLU A 45 8.21 4.26 -12.91
CA GLU A 45 9.40 4.94 -13.37
C GLU A 45 8.98 5.98 -14.41
N ARG A 46 9.57 7.17 -14.34
CA ARG A 46 9.33 8.25 -15.30
C ARG A 46 10.64 8.97 -15.59
N LEU A 47 10.81 9.37 -16.85
CA LEU A 47 11.89 10.24 -17.28
C LEU A 47 11.33 11.65 -17.51
N VAL A 48 11.92 12.63 -16.85
CA VAL A 48 11.51 14.05 -16.97
C VAL A 48 12.67 14.83 -17.58
N PRO A 49 12.48 15.53 -18.71
CA PRO A 49 13.49 16.43 -19.24
C PRO A 49 13.81 17.54 -18.23
N SER A 50 15.10 17.77 -17.96
CA SER A 50 15.57 18.80 -17.03
C SER A 50 16.22 19.99 -17.75
N SER A 51 16.96 19.72 -18.82
CA SER A 51 17.54 20.73 -19.72
C SER A 51 17.96 20.07 -21.03
N HIS A 52 18.50 20.85 -21.98
CA HIS A 52 18.81 20.46 -23.37
C HIS A 52 19.62 19.15 -23.55
N SER A 53 20.29 18.67 -22.51
CA SER A 53 21.05 17.41 -22.53
C SER A 53 20.96 16.65 -21.19
N LYS A 54 19.93 16.91 -20.37
CA LYS A 54 19.76 16.28 -19.05
C LYS A 54 18.34 15.78 -18.86
N TYR A 55 18.22 14.60 -18.28
CA TYR A 55 16.95 14.05 -17.83
C TYR A 55 17.08 13.61 -16.37
N VAL A 56 15.98 13.74 -15.62
CA VAL A 56 15.87 13.14 -14.29
C VAL A 56 15.02 11.90 -14.42
N LYS A 57 15.58 10.76 -14.01
CA LYS A 57 14.83 9.54 -13.82
C LYS A 57 14.24 9.58 -12.42
N HIS A 58 12.91 9.55 -12.33
CA HIS A 58 12.17 9.39 -11.08
C HIS A 58 11.63 7.97 -10.99
N TRP A 59 11.65 7.40 -9.79
CA TRP A 59 10.99 6.12 -9.50
C TRP A 59 10.33 6.17 -8.14
N GLY A 60 9.39 5.26 -7.95
CA GLY A 60 8.87 4.98 -6.63
C GLY A 60 8.16 3.64 -6.56
N SER A 61 7.93 3.18 -5.34
CA SER A 61 7.20 1.94 -5.09
C SER A 61 6.34 2.02 -3.84
N LEU A 62 5.22 1.30 -3.90
CA LEU A 62 4.31 1.06 -2.78
C LEU A 62 4.37 -0.42 -2.45
N ALA A 63 4.80 -0.78 -1.25
CA ALA A 63 4.79 -2.15 -0.75
C ALA A 63 3.84 -2.26 0.44
N PHE A 64 2.69 -2.89 0.22
CA PHE A 64 1.63 -3.02 1.21
C PHE A 64 1.94 -4.19 2.15
N ALA A 65 2.38 -3.87 3.36
CA ALA A 65 2.87 -4.86 4.32
C ALA A 65 1.74 -5.50 5.14
N SER A 66 0.67 -4.74 5.39
CA SER A 66 -0.46 -5.19 6.20
C SER A 66 -1.76 -4.53 5.73
N ALA A 67 -2.85 -4.77 6.47
CA ALA A 67 -4.15 -4.16 6.19
C ALA A 67 -4.15 -2.62 6.36
N ARG A 68 -3.12 -2.05 6.99
CA ARG A 68 -3.01 -0.61 7.27
C ARG A 68 -1.68 0.01 6.89
N GLU A 69 -0.61 -0.78 6.77
CA GLU A 69 0.73 -0.25 6.54
C GLU A 69 1.19 -0.43 5.10
N VAL A 70 1.83 0.61 4.58
CA VAL A 70 2.46 0.62 3.26
C VAL A 70 3.83 1.29 3.38
N PHE A 71 4.84 0.68 2.79
CA PHE A 71 6.14 1.30 2.60
C PHE A 71 6.14 2.06 1.29
N VAL A 72 6.41 3.36 1.39
CA VAL A 72 6.48 4.28 0.25
C VAL A 72 7.94 4.61 0.01
N THR A 73 8.47 4.14 -1.12
CA THR A 73 9.82 4.45 -1.58
C THR A 73 9.72 5.44 -2.73
N SER A 74 10.54 6.48 -2.72
CA SER A 74 10.69 7.43 -3.82
C SER A 74 12.16 7.72 -4.04
N GLY A 75 12.57 7.83 -5.30
CA GLY A 75 13.93 8.20 -5.64
C GLY A 75 14.03 8.96 -6.96
N SER A 76 15.20 9.55 -7.15
CA SER A 76 15.55 10.28 -8.36
C SER A 76 17.03 10.17 -8.68
N GLU A 77 17.36 10.20 -9.96
CA GLU A 77 18.72 10.17 -10.48
C GLU A 77 18.81 11.11 -11.68
N GLU A 78 19.70 12.11 -11.57
CA GLU A 78 20.05 12.96 -12.72
C GLU A 78 20.97 12.20 -13.67
N ARG A 79 20.61 12.19 -14.96
CA ARG A 79 21.40 11.60 -16.03
C ARG A 79 21.58 12.59 -17.18
N TYR A 80 22.70 12.46 -17.88
CA TYR A 80 23.05 13.29 -19.03
C TYR A 80 22.80 12.48 -20.31
N GLU A 81 22.27 13.13 -21.36
CA GLU A 81 22.28 12.54 -22.70
C GLU A 81 23.73 12.33 -23.13
N LYS A 82 24.00 11.14 -23.66
CA LYS A 82 25.32 10.70 -24.08
C LYS A 82 25.71 11.44 -25.37
N GLY A 83 26.08 12.72 -25.24
CA GLY A 83 26.82 13.46 -26.28
C GLY A 83 28.24 12.90 -26.36
N ASN A 84 28.68 12.56 -27.57
CA ASN A 84 29.97 11.92 -27.83
C ASN A 84 31.15 12.58 -27.10
N SER A 85 32.01 11.71 -26.59
CA SER A 85 33.39 11.94 -26.14
C SER A 85 33.61 12.39 -24.68
N VAL A 86 34.58 11.70 -24.10
CA VAL A 86 35.35 11.99 -22.88
C VAL A 86 34.60 11.83 -21.57
N GLU A 87 34.99 10.75 -20.87
CA GLU A 87 34.86 10.52 -19.43
C GLU A 87 34.71 11.82 -18.64
N THR A 88 33.47 12.18 -18.32
CA THR A 88 33.23 13.02 -17.17
C THR A 88 32.59 12.12 -16.13
N ASN A 89 33.44 11.63 -15.21
CA ASN A 89 33.07 11.13 -13.88
C ASN A 89 32.37 12.26 -13.09
N ARG A 90 31.21 12.71 -13.58
CA ARG A 90 30.36 13.69 -12.92
C ARG A 90 29.43 12.89 -12.03
N ARG A 91 29.56 13.13 -10.72
CA ARG A 91 28.83 12.46 -9.64
C ARG A 91 27.36 12.30 -10.01
N GLN A 92 26.95 11.07 -10.30
CA GLN A 92 25.54 10.71 -10.40
C GLN A 92 24.93 10.93 -9.02
N HIS A 93 24.08 11.95 -8.89
CA HIS A 93 23.39 12.19 -7.64
C HIS A 93 22.13 11.33 -7.62
N ARG A 94 22.27 10.14 -7.01
CA ARG A 94 21.16 9.24 -6.73
C ARG A 94 20.65 9.49 -5.33
N GLN A 95 19.36 9.78 -5.21
CA GLN A 95 18.67 9.87 -3.93
C GLN A 95 17.55 8.85 -3.89
N GLU A 96 17.38 8.18 -2.75
CA GLU A 96 16.29 7.26 -2.51
C GLU A 96 15.91 7.33 -1.03
N VAL A 97 14.60 7.40 -0.77
CA VAL A 97 14.06 7.47 0.58
C VAL A 97 12.88 6.51 0.68
N THR A 98 12.87 5.72 1.75
CA THR A 98 11.73 4.87 2.11
C THR A 98 11.11 5.39 3.40
N GLN A 99 9.79 5.47 3.44
CA GLN A 99 9.03 5.89 4.60
C GLN A 99 7.86 4.92 4.82
N THR A 100 7.57 4.63 6.08
CA THR A 100 6.35 3.89 6.45
C THR A 100 5.19 4.86 6.50
N ALA A 101 4.09 4.52 5.84
CA ALA A 101 2.85 5.27 5.82
C ALA A 101 1.68 4.35 6.18
N THR A 102 0.54 4.97 6.45
CA THR A 102 -0.72 4.24 6.62
C THR A 102 -1.61 4.42 5.41
N TYR A 103 -2.55 3.50 5.19
CA TYR A 103 -3.51 3.62 4.10
C TYR A 103 -4.90 3.12 4.46
N THR A 104 -5.88 3.64 3.72
CA THR A 104 -7.25 3.12 3.67
C THR A 104 -7.60 2.84 2.22
N TYR A 105 -8.19 1.68 1.97
CA TYR A 105 -8.58 1.27 0.62
C TYR A 105 -10.07 0.92 0.58
N GLN A 106 -10.81 1.65 -0.24
CA GLN A 106 -12.21 1.42 -0.56
C GLN A 106 -12.34 1.51 -2.08
N LYS A 107 -12.36 0.35 -2.75
CA LYS A 107 -12.31 0.26 -4.22
C LYS A 107 -13.30 1.25 -4.88
N PRO A 108 -12.87 2.05 -5.85
CA PRO A 108 -11.55 2.07 -6.49
C PRO A 108 -10.55 3.04 -5.84
N VAL A 109 -10.87 3.65 -4.71
CA VAL A 109 -10.09 4.74 -4.11
C VAL A 109 -9.15 4.22 -3.03
N LEU A 110 -7.87 4.53 -3.18
CA LEU A 110 -6.82 4.32 -2.20
C LEU A 110 -6.37 5.69 -1.66
N ARG A 111 -6.30 5.82 -0.33
CA ARG A 111 -5.74 7.00 0.34
C ARG A 111 -4.55 6.56 1.18
N ILE A 112 -3.40 7.18 0.96
CA ILE A 112 -2.17 6.95 1.72
C ILE A 112 -1.88 8.20 2.55
N THR A 113 -1.80 8.05 3.87
CA THR A 113 -1.46 9.13 4.79
C THR A 113 0.03 9.07 5.10
N MET A 114 0.77 10.03 4.56
CA MET A 114 2.20 10.20 4.79
C MET A 114 2.40 10.93 6.13
N PRO A 115 3.27 10.41 7.03
CA PRO A 115 3.53 11.06 8.31
C PRO A 115 4.30 12.38 8.12
N ALA A 116 4.20 13.29 9.10
CA ALA A 116 5.03 14.49 9.12
C ALA A 116 6.52 14.11 9.26
N LYS A 117 7.41 14.82 8.56
CA LYS A 117 8.85 14.56 8.57
C LYS A 117 9.64 15.86 8.55
N GLY A 118 10.43 16.09 9.59
CA GLY A 118 11.18 17.34 9.74
C GLY A 118 10.24 18.55 9.74
N HIS A 119 10.40 19.44 8.76
CA HIS A 119 9.53 20.61 8.57
C HIS A 119 8.33 20.37 7.63
N GLN A 120 8.18 19.16 7.07
CA GLN A 120 7.05 18.84 6.19
C GLN A 120 5.86 18.33 7.03
N PRO A 121 4.66 18.95 6.92
CA PRO A 121 3.48 18.46 7.59
C PRO A 121 3.03 17.10 7.01
N ALA A 122 2.21 16.38 7.76
CA ALA A 122 1.54 15.19 7.25
C ALA A 122 0.64 15.56 6.06
N TYR A 123 0.54 14.68 5.07
CA TYR A 123 -0.28 14.90 3.88
C TYR A 123 -0.85 13.57 3.36
N VAL A 124 -1.86 13.66 2.50
CA VAL A 124 -2.53 12.49 1.92
C VAL A 124 -2.25 12.42 0.43
N VAL A 125 -1.92 11.22 -0.05
CA VAL A 125 -1.88 10.90 -1.48
C VAL A 125 -3.12 10.08 -1.83
N VAL A 126 -3.87 10.53 -2.84
CA VAL A 126 -5.06 9.82 -3.32
C VAL A 126 -4.75 9.16 -4.66
N LEU A 127 -5.08 7.88 -4.76
CA LEU A 127 -4.84 7.03 -5.93
C LEU A 127 -6.16 6.36 -6.34
N LYS A 128 -6.37 6.20 -7.65
CA LYS A 128 -7.41 5.33 -8.22
C LYS A 128 -6.79 4.00 -8.62
N VAL A 129 -7.34 2.90 -8.10
CA VAL A 129 -6.86 1.53 -8.32
C VAL A 129 -7.72 0.84 -9.37
N ASP A 130 -7.09 0.40 -10.45
CA ASP A 130 -7.63 -0.53 -11.44
C ASP A 130 -7.00 -1.91 -11.19
N GLU A 131 -7.67 -2.72 -10.36
CA GLU A 131 -7.19 -4.05 -9.97
C GLU A 131 -7.08 -5.01 -11.16
N GLU A 132 -7.93 -4.84 -12.18
CA GLU A 132 -7.99 -5.74 -13.34
C GLU A 132 -6.81 -5.47 -14.28
N LYS A 133 -6.47 -4.20 -14.48
CA LYS A 133 -5.31 -3.82 -15.30
C LYS A 133 -4.00 -3.83 -14.52
N GLY A 134 -4.05 -3.97 -13.19
CA GLY A 134 -2.87 -3.86 -12.35
C GLY A 134 -2.25 -2.47 -12.40
N LEU A 135 -3.09 -1.42 -12.39
CA LEU A 135 -2.66 -0.01 -12.40
C LEU A 135 -3.16 0.77 -11.17
N MET A 136 -2.36 1.71 -10.68
CA MET A 136 -2.80 2.76 -9.76
C MET A 136 -2.41 4.12 -10.31
N THR A 137 -3.38 5.02 -10.46
CA THR A 137 -3.15 6.36 -11.00
C THR A 137 -3.31 7.40 -9.90
N GLN A 138 -2.32 8.28 -9.77
CA GLN A 138 -2.38 9.39 -8.82
C GLN A 138 -3.46 10.39 -9.20
N VAL A 139 -4.26 10.80 -8.22
CA VAL A 139 -5.37 11.74 -8.38
C VAL A 139 -5.09 13.05 -7.65
N SER A 140 -4.53 13.01 -6.44
CA SER A 140 -4.17 14.22 -5.69
C SER A 140 -3.05 13.98 -4.68
N VAL A 141 -2.40 15.07 -4.27
CA VAL A 141 -1.40 15.12 -3.20
C VAL A 141 -1.68 16.32 -2.30
N GLY A 142 -1.89 16.07 -1.02
CA GLY A 142 -2.28 17.13 -0.08
C GLY A 142 -3.62 17.74 -0.51
N SER A 143 -3.63 19.05 -0.73
CA SER A 143 -4.78 19.80 -1.25
C SER A 143 -4.84 19.87 -2.78
N ASP A 144 -3.80 19.40 -3.47
CA ASP A 144 -3.60 19.70 -4.88
C ASP A 144 -4.03 18.51 -5.74
N ASP A 145 -4.97 18.75 -6.66
CA ASP A 145 -5.38 17.78 -7.66
C ASP A 145 -4.30 17.63 -8.75
N VAL A 146 -4.09 16.40 -9.21
CA VAL A 146 -3.17 16.08 -10.31
C VAL A 146 -3.96 16.02 -11.60
N THR A 147 -3.89 17.08 -12.39
CA THR A 147 -4.63 17.20 -13.66
C THR A 147 -3.83 16.74 -14.88
N ASP A 148 -2.50 16.90 -14.85
CA ASP A 148 -1.62 16.62 -15.99
C ASP A 148 -0.52 15.62 -15.63
N ASP A 149 -0.29 14.65 -16.52
CA ASP A 149 0.74 13.61 -16.46
C ASP A 149 0.87 12.90 -15.09
N PRO A 150 -0.20 12.21 -14.65
CA PRO A 150 -0.26 11.59 -13.33
C PRO A 150 0.74 10.44 -13.20
N VAL A 151 1.26 10.25 -11.98
CA VAL A 151 2.06 9.06 -11.69
C VAL A 151 1.18 7.82 -11.79
N VAL A 152 1.60 6.86 -12.61
CA VAL A 152 0.93 5.56 -12.77
C VAL A 152 1.84 4.45 -12.25
N TYR A 153 1.44 3.83 -11.15
CA TYR A 153 2.09 2.64 -10.62
C TYR A 153 1.57 1.39 -11.33
N LYS A 154 2.47 0.47 -11.63
CA LYS A 154 2.19 -0.86 -12.18
C LYS A 154 2.44 -1.91 -11.11
N ARG A 155 1.53 -2.88 -11.01
CA ARG A 155 1.72 -4.05 -10.14
C ARG A 155 2.98 -4.81 -10.56
N GLN A 156 3.76 -5.26 -9.58
CA GLN A 156 4.92 -6.14 -9.76
C GLN A 156 4.52 -7.61 -9.62
#